data_AF-A0A0F4ITU3-F1
#
_entry.id   AF-A0A0F4ITU3-F1
#
_cell.length_a   1.000
_cell.length_b   1.000
_cell.length_c   1.000
_cell.angle_alpha   90.00
_cell.angle_beta   90.00
_cell.angle_gamma   90.00
#
_symmetry.space_group_name_H-M   'P 1'
#
loop_
_entity.id
_entity.type
_entity.pdbx_description
1 polymer ?
#
loop_
_entity_poly.entity_id
_entity_poly.type
_entity_poly.pdbx_seq_one_letter_code
_entity_poly.pdbx_strand_id
1 'polypeptide(L)'
;MCGRYVSTRSLFAAAPPAPGLVLPPSWNVAPTDPVWAVLERADRESGLLERQLRPLRWGLVPSWSKSPDGGARMINARVETVGEKPAYRRAFAKRRCLLPADGFYEWESVPATAGAKAYKQPYFISPQDGSVMAMAGLYEFWRDPSVPDPDDPAAWWSTCTVITTEATDAAGRVHPRMPLA
;
A
#
# COMPACT_ATOMS: atom_id res chain seq x y z
N MET A 1 -12.70 3.86 0.75
CA MET A 1 -11.36 3.82 0.12
C MET A 1 -10.50 3.15 1.16
N CYS A 2 -9.77 2.10 0.79
CA CYS A 2 -9.09 1.25 1.76
C CYS A 2 -8.11 2.05 2.61
N GLY A 3 -8.50 2.32 3.85
CA GLY A 3 -7.74 3.13 4.80
C GLY A 3 -7.02 2.30 5.85
N ARG A 4 -7.41 1.03 6.04
CA ARG A 4 -6.82 0.10 6.99
C ARG A 4 -6.87 -1.33 6.47
N TYR A 5 -5.89 -2.15 6.81
CA TYR A 5 -5.89 -3.56 6.45
C TYR A 5 -5.14 -4.44 7.46
N VAL A 6 -5.27 -5.75 7.29
CA VAL A 6 -4.65 -6.77 8.14
C VAL A 6 -3.45 -7.35 7.39
N SER A 7 -2.29 -7.36 8.03
CA SER A 7 -1.04 -7.94 7.54
C SER A 7 -0.40 -8.73 8.67
N THR A 8 -0.84 -9.97 8.83
CA THR A 8 -0.37 -10.86 9.91
C THR A 8 0.59 -11.93 9.41
N ARG A 9 0.54 -12.23 8.11
CA ARG A 9 1.39 -13.24 7.48
C ARG A 9 2.58 -12.53 6.84
N SER A 10 3.79 -12.90 7.26
CA SER A 10 5.04 -12.40 6.66
C SER A 10 5.34 -13.01 5.29
N LEU A 11 4.68 -14.13 4.96
CA LEU A 11 5.02 -14.93 3.79
C LEU A 11 3.89 -14.86 2.76
N PHE A 12 4.02 -13.92 1.83
CA PHE A 12 3.64 -14.23 0.47
C PHE A 12 4.70 -15.21 -0.04
N ALA A 13 4.32 -16.41 -0.49
CA ALA A 13 5.26 -17.47 -0.90
C ALA A 13 6.17 -17.10 -2.10
N ALA A 14 6.25 -15.82 -2.48
CA ALA A 14 7.01 -15.31 -3.61
C ALA A 14 8.46 -14.93 -3.26
N ALA A 15 8.78 -14.53 -2.02
CA ALA A 15 10.15 -14.21 -1.61
C ALA A 15 10.30 -14.15 -0.07
N PRO A 16 11.39 -14.67 0.52
CA PRO A 16 11.71 -14.41 1.91
C PRO A 16 12.12 -12.95 2.14
N PRO A 17 11.91 -12.38 3.35
CA PRO A 17 12.48 -11.09 3.71
C PRO A 17 14.00 -11.16 3.73
N ALA A 18 14.66 -10.03 3.43
CA ALA A 18 16.12 -9.95 3.59
C ALA A 18 16.50 -10.18 5.07
N PRO A 19 17.66 -10.82 5.34
CA PRO A 19 18.12 -11.06 6.70
C PRO A 19 18.10 -9.78 7.56
N GLY A 20 17.56 -9.89 8.77
CA GLY A 20 17.46 -8.77 9.72
C GLY A 20 16.24 -7.85 9.55
N LEU A 21 15.43 -8.03 8.49
CA LEU A 21 14.16 -7.30 8.35
C LEU A 21 13.03 -8.03 9.06
N VAL A 22 12.53 -7.44 10.14
CA VAL A 22 11.36 -7.92 10.88
C VAL A 22 10.30 -6.84 10.88
N LEU A 23 9.11 -7.17 10.37
CA LEU A 23 7.91 -6.35 10.51
C LEU A 23 6.88 -7.20 11.27
N PRO A 24 6.39 -6.73 12.44
CA PRO A 24 5.47 -7.52 13.25
C PRO A 24 4.11 -7.67 12.56
N PRO A 25 3.36 -8.74 12.87
CA PRO A 25 1.99 -8.86 12.42
C PRO A 25 1.14 -7.69 12.93
N SER A 26 0.25 -7.19 12.08
CA SER A 26 -0.68 -6.12 12.43
C SER A 26 -2.10 -6.44 11.96
N TRP A 27 -3.04 -6.36 12.88
CA TRP A 27 -4.48 -6.47 12.62
C TRP A 27 -5.12 -5.13 12.28
N ASN A 28 -4.32 -4.05 12.20
CA ASN A 28 -4.86 -2.72 12.05
C ASN A 28 -3.85 -1.77 11.40
N VAL A 29 -3.24 -2.18 10.27
CA VAL A 29 -2.28 -1.35 9.53
C VAL A 29 -2.91 0.00 9.21
N ALA A 30 -2.21 1.07 9.59
CA ALA A 30 -2.61 2.46 9.40
C ALA A 30 -1.95 3.06 8.15
N PRO A 31 -2.54 4.15 7.60
CA PRO A 31 -1.78 5.07 6.77
C PRO A 31 -0.46 5.42 7.47
N THR A 32 0.62 5.52 6.70
CA THR A 32 1.99 5.81 7.14
C THR A 32 2.77 4.68 7.81
N ASP A 33 2.10 3.60 8.21
CA ASP A 33 2.79 2.46 8.81
C ASP A 33 3.76 1.81 7.80
N PRO A 34 4.84 1.18 8.28
CA PRO A 34 5.63 0.29 7.45
C PRO A 34 4.82 -0.96 7.10
N VAL A 35 4.90 -1.38 5.84
CA VAL A 35 4.13 -2.50 5.28
C VAL A 35 5.00 -3.37 4.40
N TRP A 36 4.71 -4.67 4.34
CA TRP A 36 5.38 -5.56 3.40
C TRP A 36 4.98 -5.25 1.97
N ALA A 37 5.97 -5.21 1.07
CA ALA A 37 5.77 -5.14 -0.36
C ALA A 37 6.64 -6.17 -1.07
N VAL A 38 6.04 -6.92 -1.98
CA VAL A 38 6.75 -7.77 -2.95
C VAL A 38 7.05 -6.92 -4.18
N LEU A 39 8.31 -6.76 -4.51
CA LEU A 39 8.78 -6.00 -5.66
C LEU A 39 9.82 -6.79 -6.46
N GLU A 40 9.95 -6.48 -7.75
CA GLU A 40 11.00 -7.04 -8.60
C GLU A 40 12.11 -6.01 -8.79
N ARG A 41 13.35 -6.44 -8.59
CA ARG A 41 14.54 -5.61 -8.80
C ARG A 41 15.61 -6.43 -9.49
N ALA A 42 16.31 -5.83 -10.45
CA ALA A 42 17.52 -6.42 -10.98
C ALA A 42 18.59 -6.44 -9.88
N ASP A 43 19.17 -7.61 -9.64
CA ASP A 43 20.37 -7.74 -8.85
C ASP A 43 21.50 -6.91 -9.47
N ARG A 44 22.31 -6.27 -8.62
CA ARG A 44 23.31 -5.30 -9.07
C ARG A 44 24.51 -5.96 -9.75
N GLU A 45 24.82 -7.20 -9.40
CA GLU A 45 25.99 -7.91 -9.90
C GLU A 45 25.64 -8.77 -11.12
N SER A 46 24.59 -9.59 -11.00
CA SER A 46 24.15 -10.53 -12.04
C SER A 46 23.20 -9.91 -13.07
N GLY A 47 22.54 -8.79 -12.74
CA GLY A 47 21.51 -8.18 -13.58
C GLY A 47 20.21 -8.98 -13.66
N LEU A 48 20.10 -10.11 -12.97
CA LEU A 48 18.91 -10.96 -12.97
C LEU A 48 17.79 -10.30 -12.17
N LEU A 49 16.55 -10.40 -12.66
CA LEU A 49 15.39 -9.91 -11.93
C LEU A 49 15.08 -10.85 -10.76
N GLU A 50 15.13 -10.29 -9.56
CA GLU A 50 14.80 -10.99 -8.32
C GLU A 50 13.57 -10.39 -7.66
N ARG A 51 12.73 -11.27 -7.09
CA ARG A 51 11.65 -10.86 -6.21
C ARG A 51 12.18 -10.64 -4.81
N GLN A 52 11.82 -9.51 -4.23
CA GLN A 52 12.24 -9.13 -2.88
C GLN A 52 11.03 -8.75 -2.06
N LEU A 53 11.00 -9.19 -0.80
CA LEU A 53 10.07 -8.72 0.20
C LEU A 53 10.72 -7.60 1.01
N ARG A 54 10.17 -6.38 0.94
CA ARG A 54 10.74 -5.18 1.55
C ARG A 54 9.70 -4.42 2.37
N PRO A 55 10.05 -3.86 3.53
CA PRO A 55 9.19 -2.92 4.22
C PRO A 55 9.20 -1.59 3.48
N LEU A 56 8.02 -1.07 3.17
CA LEU A 56 7.80 0.25 2.57
C LEU A 56 6.88 1.05 3.47
N ARG A 57 6.99 2.38 3.45
CA ARG A 57 6.06 3.25 4.18
C ARG A 57 4.77 3.44 3.36
N TRP A 58 3.60 3.11 3.90
CA TRP A 58 2.32 3.27 3.18
C TRP A 58 1.88 4.73 3.13
N GLY A 59 1.86 5.33 1.94
CA GLY A 59 1.66 6.75 1.72
C GLY A 59 2.76 7.29 0.82
N LEU A 60 2.51 7.25 -0.49
CA LEU A 60 3.51 7.49 -1.51
C LEU A 60 3.99 8.95 -1.49
N VAL A 61 5.30 9.15 -1.52
CA VAL A 61 5.93 10.45 -1.71
C VAL A 61 6.53 10.48 -3.11
N PRO A 62 6.03 11.33 -4.03
CA PRO A 62 6.61 11.46 -5.36
C PRO A 62 8.08 11.86 -5.29
N SER A 63 8.91 11.31 -6.16
CA SER A 63 10.36 11.54 -6.15
C SER A 63 10.79 13.02 -6.28
N TRP A 64 9.89 13.88 -6.76
CA TRP A 64 10.10 15.32 -6.95
C TRP A 64 9.53 16.17 -5.80
N SER A 65 8.90 15.55 -4.80
CA SER A 65 8.33 16.27 -3.67
C SER A 65 9.42 16.96 -2.86
N LYS A 66 9.13 18.15 -2.33
CA LYS A 66 10.05 18.90 -1.46
C LYS A 66 9.92 18.48 0.02
N SER A 67 8.86 17.76 0.37
CA SER A 67 8.54 17.32 1.74
C SER A 67 7.75 15.99 1.70
N PRO A 68 7.79 15.17 2.76
CA PRO A 68 7.01 13.95 2.86
C PRO A 68 5.55 14.16 3.32
N ASP A 69 5.15 15.38 3.72
CA ASP A 69 3.87 15.66 4.40
C ASP A 69 2.63 15.27 3.58
N GLY A 70 2.74 15.30 2.25
CA GLY A 70 1.67 14.88 1.35
C GLY A 70 1.40 13.37 1.35
N GLY A 71 2.37 12.56 1.79
CA GLY A 71 2.33 11.10 1.66
C GLY A 71 1.14 10.45 2.36
N ALA A 72 0.70 10.96 3.52
CA ALA A 72 -0.45 10.43 4.25
C ALA A 72 -1.77 10.50 3.46
N ARG A 73 -1.88 11.42 2.49
CA ARG A 73 -3.04 11.56 1.59
C ARG A 73 -2.92 10.71 0.32
N MET A 74 -1.76 10.09 0.11
CA MET A 74 -1.39 9.34 -1.09
C MET A 74 -1.31 7.83 -0.84
N ILE A 75 -2.09 7.35 0.12
CA ILE A 75 -2.23 5.92 0.43
C ILE A 75 -2.96 5.12 -0.66
N ASN A 76 -3.77 5.78 -1.49
CA ASN A 76 -4.52 5.16 -2.57
C ASN A 76 -4.32 5.90 -3.91
N ALA A 77 -4.16 5.14 -4.99
CA ALA A 77 -4.18 5.60 -6.38
C ALA A 77 -5.37 4.96 -7.11
N ARG A 78 -6.07 5.71 -7.94
CA ARG A 78 -7.23 5.20 -8.71
C ARG A 78 -6.76 4.58 -10.01
N VAL A 79 -7.13 3.33 -10.29
CA VAL A 79 -6.73 2.59 -11.51
C VAL A 79 -7.05 3.36 -12.79
N GLU A 80 -8.13 4.14 -12.79
CA GLU A 80 -8.61 4.92 -13.94
C GLU A 80 -7.66 6.06 -14.34
N THR A 81 -6.86 6.57 -13.40
CA THR A 81 -6.02 7.77 -13.62
C THR A 81 -4.56 7.58 -13.22
N VAL A 82 -4.20 6.39 -12.74
CA VAL A 82 -2.86 6.09 -12.19
C VAL A 82 -1.76 6.24 -13.25
N GLY A 83 -2.06 5.94 -14.52
CA GLY A 83 -1.15 6.12 -15.64
C GLY A 83 -0.97 7.57 -16.11
N GLU A 84 -1.85 8.48 -15.70
CA GLU A 84 -1.90 9.86 -16.19
C GLU A 84 -1.36 10.85 -15.15
N LYS A 85 -1.71 10.65 -13.87
CA LYS A 85 -1.39 11.61 -12.81
C LYS A 85 0.12 11.73 -12.60
N PRO A 86 0.69 12.96 -12.54
CA PRO A 86 2.13 13.18 -12.34
C PRO A 86 2.71 12.50 -11.09
N ALA A 87 1.88 12.38 -10.05
CA ALA A 87 2.20 11.70 -8.80
C ALA A 87 2.49 10.19 -8.97
N TYR A 88 1.89 9.53 -9.97
CA TYR A 88 1.86 8.07 -10.07
C TYR A 88 2.41 7.54 -11.39
N ARG A 89 2.25 8.25 -12.51
CA ARG A 89 2.54 7.75 -13.87
C ARG A 89 3.94 7.15 -14.05
N ARG A 90 4.96 7.72 -13.40
CA ARG A 90 6.34 7.22 -13.45
C ARG A 90 6.50 5.92 -12.66
N ALA A 91 5.91 5.84 -11.48
CA ALA A 91 5.89 4.62 -10.68
C ALA A 91 5.05 3.53 -11.35
N PHE A 92 3.90 3.87 -11.95
CA PHE A 92 3.05 2.93 -12.68
C PHE A 92 3.79 2.22 -13.82
N ALA A 93 4.67 2.94 -14.52
CA ALA A 93 5.47 2.38 -15.60
C ALA A 93 6.63 1.49 -15.13
N LYS A 94 7.23 1.74 -13.97
CA LYS A 94 8.54 1.17 -13.60
C LYS A 94 8.66 0.56 -12.21
N ARG A 95 7.73 0.84 -11.30
CA ARG A 95 7.83 0.54 -9.87
C ARG A 95 6.49 0.04 -9.33
N ARG A 96 6.07 -1.10 -9.87
CA ARG A 96 4.90 -1.84 -9.39
C ARG A 96 5.32 -2.79 -8.28
N CYS A 97 4.45 -2.98 -7.30
CA CYS A 97 4.62 -3.97 -6.24
C CYS A 97 3.28 -4.64 -5.93
N LEU A 98 3.35 -5.75 -5.20
CA LEU A 98 2.19 -6.35 -4.54
C LEU A 98 2.28 -6.04 -3.04
N LEU A 99 1.16 -5.69 -2.44
CA LEU A 99 1.00 -5.43 -1.01
C LEU A 99 0.15 -6.57 -0.42
N PRO A 100 0.77 -7.57 0.24
CA PRO A 100 0.04 -8.68 0.83
C PRO A 100 -0.87 -8.20 1.97
N ALA A 101 -2.09 -8.73 2.01
CA ALA A 101 -3.03 -8.50 3.09
C ALA A 101 -3.88 -9.74 3.36
N ASP A 102 -4.21 -10.01 4.62
CA ASP A 102 -5.24 -11.00 4.98
C ASP A 102 -6.65 -10.50 4.62
N GLY A 103 -6.81 -9.19 4.49
CA GLY A 103 -8.07 -8.50 4.18
C GLY A 103 -7.98 -7.03 4.56
N PHE A 104 -9.01 -6.26 4.25
CA PHE A 104 -9.05 -4.81 4.51
C PHE A 104 -10.32 -4.39 5.24
N TYR A 105 -10.27 -3.21 5.86
CA TYR A 105 -11.44 -2.63 6.52
C TYR A 105 -12.06 -1.53 5.65
N GLU A 106 -13.39 -1.55 5.58
CA GLU A 106 -14.20 -0.44 5.08
C GLU A 106 -15.33 -0.12 6.04
N TRP A 107 -15.82 1.11 5.98
CA TRP A 107 -16.85 1.62 6.89
C TRP A 107 -18.12 1.97 6.12
N GLU A 108 -19.17 1.20 6.37
CA GLU A 108 -20.51 1.49 5.85
C GLU A 108 -21.12 2.68 6.61
N SER A 109 -21.77 3.58 5.87
CA SER A 109 -22.48 4.71 6.49
C SER A 109 -23.86 4.27 6.94
N VAL A 110 -24.11 4.26 8.25
CA VAL A 110 -25.44 3.98 8.78
C VAL A 110 -26.11 5.31 9.12
N PRO A 111 -27.24 5.67 8.45
CA PRO A 111 -27.92 6.93 8.69
C PRO A 111 -28.56 6.97 10.09
N ALA A 112 -28.85 8.18 10.57
CA ALA A 112 -29.57 8.36 11.82
C ALA A 112 -31.00 7.82 11.70
N THR A 113 -31.52 7.27 12.79
CA THR A 113 -32.92 6.84 12.93
C THR A 113 -33.57 7.53 14.13
N ALA A 114 -34.89 7.40 14.28
CA ALA A 114 -35.60 7.89 15.46
C ALA A 114 -35.15 7.10 16.71
N GLY A 115 -34.07 7.56 17.35
CA GLY A 115 -33.48 6.93 18.53
C GLY A 115 -31.98 6.64 18.42
N ALA A 116 -31.36 6.78 17.25
CA ALA A 116 -29.93 6.55 17.07
C ALA A 116 -29.27 7.59 16.16
N LYS A 117 -28.07 8.05 16.55
CA LYS A 117 -27.24 8.93 15.73
C LYS A 117 -26.66 8.15 14.55
N ALA A 118 -26.38 8.85 13.45
CA ALA A 118 -25.61 8.28 12.35
C ALA A 118 -24.24 7.80 12.84
N TYR A 119 -23.77 6.68 12.30
CA TYR A 119 -22.47 6.11 12.64
C TYR A 119 -21.84 5.40 11.44
N LYS A 120 -20.64 4.85 11.67
CA LYS A 120 -19.87 4.12 10.66
C LYS A 120 -19.65 2.70 11.15
N GLN A 121 -20.27 1.72 10.49
CA GLN A 121 -20.09 0.30 10.81
C GLN A 121 -18.83 -0.22 10.10
N PRO A 122 -17.76 -0.64 10.82
CA PRO A 122 -16.62 -1.28 10.20
C PRO A 122 -16.98 -2.70 9.73
N TYR A 123 -16.50 -3.06 8.55
CA TYR A 123 -16.52 -4.42 8.02
C TYR A 123 -15.08 -4.84 7.69
N PHE A 124 -14.73 -6.07 8.02
CA PHE A 124 -13.52 -6.72 7.53
C PHE A 124 -13.87 -7.53 6.28
N ILE A 125 -13.22 -7.21 5.17
CA ILE A 125 -13.44 -7.84 3.87
C ILE A 125 -12.19 -8.65 3.53
N SER A 126 -12.38 -9.94 3.28
CA SER A 126 -11.28 -10.90 3.05
C SER A 126 -11.67 -11.97 2.03
N PRO A 127 -10.69 -12.63 1.38
CA PRO A 127 -10.95 -13.77 0.51
C PRO A 127 -11.71 -14.89 1.23
N GLN A 128 -12.75 -15.43 0.58
CA GLN A 128 -13.61 -16.47 1.17
C GLN A 128 -12.85 -17.78 1.46
N ASP A 129 -11.81 -18.07 0.70
CA ASP A 129 -10.96 -19.25 0.84
C ASP A 129 -9.85 -19.10 1.90
N GLY A 130 -9.76 -17.93 2.56
CA GLY A 130 -8.73 -17.64 3.57
C GLY A 130 -7.32 -17.42 3.00
N SER A 131 -7.20 -17.29 1.68
CA SER A 131 -5.95 -16.94 0.99
C SER A 131 -5.50 -15.52 1.32
N VAL A 132 -4.26 -15.20 0.96
CA VAL A 132 -3.71 -13.84 1.09
C VAL A 132 -4.11 -13.03 -0.14
N MET A 133 -4.70 -11.87 0.09
CA MET A 133 -5.03 -10.89 -0.93
C MET A 133 -3.74 -10.19 -1.41
N ALA A 134 -3.52 -10.14 -2.73
CA ALA A 134 -2.36 -9.51 -3.34
C ALA A 134 -2.73 -8.14 -3.92
N MET A 135 -2.80 -7.11 -3.07
CA MET A 135 -3.21 -5.79 -3.55
C MET A 135 -2.17 -5.20 -4.49
N ALA A 136 -2.60 -4.79 -5.69
CA ALA A 136 -1.76 -4.07 -6.64
C ALA A 136 -1.32 -2.74 -6.01
N GLY A 137 -0.03 -2.46 -6.05
CA GLY A 137 0.56 -1.25 -5.49
C GLY A 137 1.61 -0.65 -6.39
N LEU A 138 1.96 0.60 -6.09
CA LEU A 138 3.14 1.26 -6.62
C LEU A 138 4.09 1.62 -5.49
N TYR A 139 5.37 1.70 -5.81
CA TYR A 139 6.37 2.23 -4.89
C TYR A 139 7.20 3.35 -5.52
N GLU A 140 7.80 4.16 -4.66
CA GLU A 140 8.65 5.28 -5.06
C GLU A 140 9.82 5.43 -4.09
N PHE A 141 10.96 5.84 -4.64
CA PHE A 141 12.10 6.29 -3.86
C PHE A 141 12.08 7.82 -3.79
N TRP A 142 12.08 8.34 -2.57
CA TRP A 142 12.14 9.78 -2.33
C TRP A 142 13.40 10.08 -1.52
N ARG A 143 14.21 11.03 -2.01
CA ARG A 143 15.37 11.53 -1.27
C ARG A 143 14.92 12.71 -0.41
N ASP A 144 15.15 12.61 0.88
CA ASP A 144 14.93 13.69 1.84
C ASP A 144 15.94 14.82 1.58
N PRO A 145 15.50 16.00 1.11
CA PRO A 145 16.40 17.10 0.80
C PRO A 145 17.02 17.73 2.05
N SER A 146 16.56 17.40 3.26
CA SER A 146 17.13 17.90 4.51
C SER A 146 18.41 17.17 4.93
N VAL A 147 18.65 15.96 4.41
CA VAL A 147 19.87 15.19 4.68
C VAL A 147 21.00 15.68 3.76
N PRO A 148 22.06 16.34 4.29
CA PRO A 148 23.07 17.02 3.47
C PRO A 148 23.90 16.07 2.62
N ASP A 149 24.27 14.92 3.18
CA ASP A 149 25.07 13.92 2.50
C ASP A 149 24.21 13.18 1.45
N PRO A 150 24.53 13.27 0.15
CA PRO A 150 23.82 12.54 -0.92
C PRO A 150 23.96 11.03 -0.86
N ASP A 151 25.00 10.52 -0.20
CA ASP A 151 25.30 9.11 -0.13
C ASP A 151 24.81 8.47 1.18
N ASP A 152 24.29 9.26 2.13
CA ASP A 152 23.71 8.74 3.36
C ASP A 152 22.47 7.86 3.06
N PRO A 153 22.49 6.57 3.40
CA PRO A 153 21.33 5.69 3.21
C PRO A 153 20.07 6.19 3.94
N ALA A 154 20.21 6.92 5.04
CA ALA A 154 19.10 7.51 5.78
C ALA A 154 18.40 8.65 5.01
N ALA A 155 19.05 9.20 3.97
CA ALA A 155 18.44 10.17 3.08
C ALA A 155 17.31 9.59 2.21
N TRP A 156 17.17 8.26 2.11
CA TRP A 156 16.28 7.63 1.14
C TRP A 156 15.09 6.94 1.79
N TRP A 157 13.90 7.39 1.40
CA TRP A 157 12.64 6.78 1.80
C TRP A 157 12.14 5.88 0.68
N SER A 158 11.62 4.71 1.06
CA SER A 158 10.88 3.83 0.16
C SER A 158 9.41 3.85 0.57
N THR A 159 8.56 4.39 -0.29
CA THR A 159 7.14 4.64 0.02
C THR A 159 6.24 3.92 -0.98
N CYS A 160 5.00 3.62 -0.61
CA CYS A 160 4.06 2.90 -1.49
C CYS A 160 2.64 3.45 -1.44
N THR A 161 1.82 3.04 -2.41
CA THR A 161 0.38 3.32 -2.49
C THR A 161 -0.35 2.07 -2.97
N VAL A 162 -1.60 1.89 -2.53
CA VAL A 162 -2.49 0.83 -3.02
C VAL A 162 -3.24 1.35 -4.24
N ILE A 163 -3.31 0.55 -5.31
CA ILE A 163 -4.19 0.83 -6.45
C ILE A 163 -5.60 0.39 -6.06
N THR A 164 -6.56 1.27 -6.28
CA THR A 164 -7.98 1.04 -6.02
C THR A 164 -8.78 1.05 -7.31
N THR A 165 -9.84 0.26 -7.34
CA THR A 165 -10.80 0.15 -8.43
C THR A 165 -12.22 0.36 -7.92
N GLU A 166 -13.18 0.48 -8.84
CA GLU A 166 -14.60 0.36 -8.51
C GLU A 166 -14.86 -1.00 -7.86
N ALA A 167 -15.69 -1.03 -6.83
CA ALA A 167 -16.04 -2.29 -6.18
C ALA A 167 -16.99 -3.09 -7.10
N THR A 168 -16.58 -4.30 -7.48
CA THR A 168 -17.30 -5.15 -8.45
C THR A 168 -17.97 -6.37 -7.82
N ASP A 169 -17.82 -6.55 -6.51
CA ASP A 169 -18.30 -7.70 -5.76
C ASP A 169 -19.14 -7.28 -4.53
N ALA A 170 -19.30 -8.19 -3.57
CA ALA A 170 -20.05 -7.93 -2.33
C ALA A 170 -19.47 -6.76 -1.51
N ALA A 171 -18.20 -6.40 -1.67
CA ALA A 171 -17.59 -5.24 -1.00
C ALA A 171 -18.27 -3.93 -1.43
N GLY A 172 -18.86 -3.88 -2.64
CA GLY A 172 -19.59 -2.73 -3.15
C GLY A 172 -20.80 -2.34 -2.31
N ARG A 173 -21.33 -3.26 -1.49
CA ARG A 173 -22.39 -2.96 -0.51
C ARG A 173 -21.90 -2.08 0.65
N VAL A 174 -20.62 -2.17 1.00
CA VAL A 174 -20.00 -1.43 2.11
C VAL A 174 -19.42 -0.11 1.61
N HIS A 175 -18.71 -0.12 0.48
CA HIS A 175 -18.05 1.06 -0.08
C HIS A 175 -17.92 0.95 -1.61
N PRO A 176 -18.12 2.02 -2.41
CA PRO A 176 -18.07 1.99 -3.88
C PRO A 176 -16.66 1.75 -4.49
N ARG A 177 -15.65 1.50 -3.66
CA ARG A 177 -14.24 1.34 -4.07
C ARG A 177 -13.60 0.26 -3.22
N MET A 178 -12.71 -0.51 -3.83
CA MET A 178 -11.91 -1.54 -3.19
C MET A 178 -10.45 -1.50 -3.67
N PRO A 179 -9.51 -2.11 -2.94
CA PRO A 179 -8.20 -2.44 -3.51
C PRO A 179 -8.35 -3.26 -4.78
N LEU A 180 -7.50 -3.01 -5.77
CA LEU A 180 -7.35 -3.91 -6.92
C LEU A 180 -6.49 -5.09 -6.45
N ALA A 181 -7.06 -6.28 -6.36
CA ALA A 181 -6.39 -7.47 -5.82
C ALA A 181 -6.80 -8.76 -6.54
#